data_AF-A0A1I6XXU5-F1
#
_entry.id   AF-A0A1I6XXU5-F1
#
_cell.length_a   1.000
_cell.length_b   1.000
_cell.length_c   1.000
_cell.angle_alpha   90.00
_cell.angle_beta   90.00
_cell.angle_gamma   90.00
#
_symmetry.space_group_name_H-M   'P 1'
#
loop_
_entity.id
_entity.type
_entity.pdbx_description
1 polymer ?
#
loop_
_entity_poly.entity_id
_entity_poly.type
_entity_poly.pdbx_seq_one_letter_code
_entity_poly.pdbx_strand_id
1 'polypeptide(L)'
;MPSLAELSVPPPRFVTGTDSGTIHATAPSTREASARAGRGFVACFCGQVIELAPHPPERILGGWHHYCRVCTEYLLAASDPYPPSPTNLYEPWLS
;
A
#
# COMPACT_ATOMS: atom_id res chain seq x y z
N MET A 1 23.62 -1.82 -24.78
CA MET A 1 22.79 -0.79 -24.13
C MET A 1 21.54 -1.50 -23.62
N PRO A 2 21.37 -1.73 -22.32
CA PRO A 2 20.14 -2.33 -21.83
C PRO A 2 19.01 -1.31 -22.03
N SER A 3 17.92 -1.73 -22.67
CA SER A 3 16.70 -0.93 -22.77
C SER A 3 16.20 -0.68 -21.36
N LEU A 4 16.01 0.59 -21.00
CA LEU A 4 15.17 1.00 -19.89
C LEU A 4 13.76 0.48 -20.19
N ALA A 5 13.49 -0.77 -19.80
CA ALA A 5 12.15 -1.12 -19.40
C ALA A 5 11.85 -0.14 -18.28
N GLU A 6 11.02 0.88 -18.56
CA GLU A 6 10.40 1.69 -17.52
C GLU A 6 9.85 0.69 -16.52
N LEU A 7 10.51 0.58 -15.37
CA LEU A 7 10.10 -0.31 -14.29
C LEU A 7 8.72 0.18 -13.90
N SER A 8 7.69 -0.53 -14.40
CA SER A 8 6.30 -0.22 -14.19
C SER A 8 6.12 0.02 -12.69
N VAL A 9 5.90 1.29 -12.37
CA VAL A 9 5.76 1.75 -10.99
C VAL A 9 4.54 1.02 -10.44
N PRO A 10 4.68 0.13 -9.43
CA PRO A 10 3.57 -0.70 -9.04
C PRO A 10 2.43 0.17 -8.52
N PRO A 11 1.18 -0.23 -8.80
CA PRO A 11 0.03 0.57 -8.45
C PRO A 11 -0.05 0.74 -6.92
N PRO A 12 -0.72 1.79 -6.45
CA PRO A 12 -1.03 1.93 -5.04
C PRO A 12 -1.74 0.68 -4.49
N ARG A 13 -1.46 0.34 -3.23
CA ARG A 13 -2.00 -0.85 -2.57
C ARG A 13 -2.76 -0.47 -1.31
N PHE A 14 -3.77 -1.26 -0.99
CA PHE A 14 -4.43 -1.20 0.30
C PHE A 14 -3.55 -1.83 1.38
N VAL A 15 -3.58 -1.24 2.56
CA VAL A 15 -2.93 -1.74 3.77
C VAL A 15 -3.89 -1.62 4.95
N THR A 16 -3.91 -2.65 5.79
CA THR A 16 -4.51 -2.62 7.12
C THR A 16 -3.41 -2.63 8.16
N GLY A 17 -3.64 -1.89 9.23
CA GLY A 17 -2.79 -1.95 10.42
C GLY A 17 -3.29 -3.01 11.37
N THR A 18 -2.38 -3.54 12.18
CA THR A 18 -2.72 -4.34 13.36
C THR A 18 -3.80 -3.62 14.17
N ASP A 19 -4.92 -4.30 14.42
CA ASP A 19 -6.08 -3.81 15.19
C ASP A 19 -6.79 -2.56 14.65
N SER A 20 -6.48 -2.11 13.43
CA SER A 20 -7.17 -0.98 12.80
C SER A 20 -8.31 -1.48 11.91
N GLY A 21 -9.55 -1.15 12.28
CA GLY A 21 -10.71 -1.29 11.39
C GLY A 21 -10.65 -0.34 10.17
N THR A 22 -9.55 0.37 9.93
CA THR A 22 -9.41 1.33 8.84
C THR A 22 -8.46 0.81 7.77
N ILE A 23 -8.94 0.79 6.52
CA ILE A 23 -8.14 0.46 5.35
C ILE A 23 -7.48 1.73 4.84
N HIS A 24 -6.16 1.76 4.79
CA HIS A 24 -5.36 2.83 4.21
C HIS A 24 -4.79 2.42 2.86
N ALA A 25 -4.10 3.36 2.20
CA ALA A 25 -3.43 3.10 0.93
C ALA A 25 -2.03 3.71 0.91
N THR A 26 -1.11 2.97 0.30
CA THR A 26 0.32 3.31 0.16
C THR A 26 0.79 3.10 -1.28
N ALA A 27 1.90 3.73 -1.67
CA ALA A 27 2.36 3.76 -3.06
C ALA A 27 3.87 4.07 -3.17
N PRO A 28 4.45 3.99 -4.37
CA PRO A 28 5.87 4.36 -4.62
C PRO A 28 6.26 5.74 -4.15
N SER A 29 5.35 6.69 -4.31
CA SER A 29 5.53 8.05 -3.83
C SER A 29 5.67 8.14 -2.29
N THR A 30 5.24 7.14 -1.53
CA THR A 30 5.37 7.11 -0.07
C THR A 30 6.56 6.29 0.42
N ARG A 31 7.43 5.80 -0.47
CA ARG A 31 8.59 4.94 -0.14
C ARG A 31 9.56 5.62 0.83
N GLU A 32 9.94 6.87 0.58
CA GLU A 32 10.86 7.61 1.46
C GLU A 32 10.27 7.82 2.85
N ALA A 33 8.98 8.13 2.92
CA ALA A 33 8.27 8.28 4.20
C ALA A 33 8.20 6.95 4.96
N SER A 34 8.01 5.83 4.25
CA SER A 34 8.01 4.49 4.83
C SER A 34 9.41 4.09 5.32
N ALA A 35 10.46 4.43 4.56
CA ALA A 35 11.85 4.21 4.96
C ALA A 35 12.20 4.98 6.25
N ARG A 36 11.69 6.21 6.40
CA ARG A 36 11.83 6.99 7.65
C ARG A 36 11.06 6.39 8.82
N ALA A 37 9.89 5.80 8.57
CA ALA A 37 9.09 5.14 9.60
C ALA A 37 9.78 3.88 10.17
N GLY A 38 10.59 3.21 9.36
CA GLY A 38 11.38 2.06 9.78
C GLY A 38 10.76 0.71 9.39
N ARG A 39 11.49 -0.37 9.70
CA ARG A 39 11.08 -1.73 9.32
C ARG A 39 9.77 -2.12 10.01
N GLY A 40 8.87 -2.73 9.24
CA GLY A 40 7.55 -3.14 9.73
C GLY A 40 6.48 -2.04 9.62
N PHE A 41 6.84 -0.83 9.18
CA PHE A 41 5.90 0.28 9.04
C PHE A 41 5.78 0.77 7.60
N VAL A 42 4.61 1.27 7.24
CA VAL A 42 4.34 1.89 5.94
C VAL A 42 3.65 3.23 6.10
N ALA A 43 4.13 4.22 5.36
CA ALA A 43 3.48 5.52 5.27
C ALA A 43 2.36 5.48 4.22
N CYS A 44 1.22 6.06 4.56
CA CYS A 44 0.02 6.09 3.73
C CYS A 44 -0.24 7.49 3.17
N PHE A 45 -1.08 7.61 2.14
CA PHE A 45 -1.41 8.92 1.53
C PHE A 45 -2.02 9.92 2.51
N CYS A 46 -2.78 9.44 3.49
CA CYS A 46 -3.35 10.27 4.55
C CYS A 46 -2.32 10.77 5.59
N GLY A 47 -1.03 10.46 5.42
CA GLY A 47 0.04 10.81 6.36
C GLY A 47 0.17 9.87 7.56
N GLN A 48 -0.72 8.90 7.73
CA GLN A 48 -0.60 7.88 8.76
C GLN A 48 0.56 6.93 8.48
N VAL A 49 1.23 6.49 9.55
CA VAL A 49 2.22 5.43 9.53
C VAL A 49 1.60 4.22 10.19
N ILE A 50 1.52 3.12 9.44
CA ILE A 50 0.80 1.91 9.84
C ILE A 50 1.79 0.79 10.05
N GLU A 51 1.69 0.12 11.20
CA GLU A 51 2.40 -1.14 11.44
C GLU A 51 1.77 -2.24 10.60
N LEU A 52 2.58 -2.95 9.82
CA LEU A 52 2.13 -4.07 9.02
C LEU A 52 1.95 -5.31 9.90
N ALA A 53 0.93 -6.09 9.58
CA ALA A 53 0.77 -7.43 10.13
C ALA A 53 2.06 -8.25 9.93
N PRO A 54 2.53 -8.99 10.95
CA PRO A 54 3.72 -9.84 10.84
C PRO A 54 3.60 -10.90 9.73
N HIS A 55 2.37 -11.34 9.44
CA HIS A 55 2.05 -12.35 8.45
C HIS A 55 0.88 -11.92 7.57
N PRO A 56 1.15 -11.40 6.37
CA PRO A 56 0.10 -11.11 5.43
C PRO A 56 -0.43 -12.36 4.69
N PRO A 57 -1.63 -12.29 4.08
CA PRO A 57 -2.57 -11.16 4.10
C PRO A 57 -3.51 -11.19 5.30
N GLU A 58 -3.84 -10.02 5.85
CA GLU A 58 -4.99 -9.90 6.75
C GLU A 58 -6.29 -9.99 5.95
N ARG A 59 -7.26 -10.72 6.51
CA ARG A 59 -8.56 -10.86 5.88
C ARG A 59 -9.40 -9.61 6.13
N ILE A 60 -9.74 -8.89 5.05
CA ILE A 60 -10.71 -7.81 5.11
C ILE A 60 -12.11 -8.38 5.33
N LEU A 61 -12.67 -8.10 6.51
CA LEU A 61 -14.05 -8.40 6.88
C LEU A 61 -14.96 -7.22 6.52
N GLY A 62 -15.88 -7.43 5.58
CA GLY A 62 -16.89 -6.45 5.20
C GLY A 62 -17.79 -6.10 6.39
N GLY A 63 -17.99 -4.81 6.64
CA GLY A 63 -18.78 -4.30 7.78
C GLY A 63 -17.98 -4.08 9.07
N TRP A 64 -16.76 -4.61 9.17
CA TRP A 64 -15.82 -4.28 10.25
C TRP A 64 -14.77 -3.27 9.79
N HIS A 65 -14.33 -3.39 8.54
CA HIS A 65 -13.39 -2.45 7.95
C HIS A 65 -14.08 -1.30 7.20
N HIS A 66 -13.52 -0.10 7.31
CA HIS A 66 -13.91 1.08 6.53
C HIS A 66 -12.68 1.70 5.85
N TYR A 67 -12.85 2.28 4.67
CA TYR A 67 -11.75 2.94 3.98
C TYR A 67 -11.48 4.34 4.57
N CYS A 68 -10.21 4.66 4.75
CA CYS A 68 -9.79 6.04 5.01
C CYS A 68 -10.12 6.91 3.79
N ARG A 69 -10.98 7.92 3.98
CA ARG A 69 -11.45 8.82 2.91
C ARG A 69 -10.32 9.37 2.03
N VAL A 70 -9.28 9.93 2.63
CA VAL A 70 -8.15 10.52 1.90
C VAL A 70 -7.42 9.47 1.06
N CYS A 71 -7.15 8.30 1.64
CA CYS A 71 -6.52 7.19 0.92
C CYS A 71 -7.37 6.70 -0.26
N THR A 72 -8.69 6.64 -0.11
CA THR A 72 -9.63 6.30 -1.19
C THR A 72 -9.63 7.34 -2.30
N GLU A 73 -9.64 8.63 -1.97
CA GLU A 73 -9.59 9.72 -2.94
C GLU A 73 -8.31 9.64 -3.79
N TYR A 74 -7.16 9.39 -3.17
CA TYR A 74 -5.90 9.19 -3.90
C TYR A 74 -5.91 7.96 -4.81
N LEU A 75 -6.57 6.88 -4.39
CA LEU A 75 -6.72 5.68 -5.23
C LEU A 75 -7.61 5.92 -6.44
N LEU A 76 -8.73 6.61 -6.26
CA LEU A 76 -9.65 6.98 -7.34
C LEU A 76 -9.01 7.99 -8.31
N ALA A 77 -8.12 8.85 -7.82
CA ALA A 77 -7.34 9.75 -8.66
C ALA A 77 -6.21 9.03 -9.40
N ALA A 78 -5.67 7.94 -8.83
CA ALA A 78 -4.59 7.15 -9.41
C ALA A 78 -5.07 5.95 -10.25
N SER A 79 -6.37 5.71 -10.34
CA SER A 79 -6.95 4.61 -11.11
C SER A 79 -6.95 4.90 -12.62
N ASP A 80 -5.76 4.83 -13.21
CA ASP A 80 -5.58 4.31 -14.57
C ASP A 80 -5.70 2.76 -14.52
N PRO A 81 -5.96 2.04 -15.64
CA PRO A 81 -6.35 0.63 -15.63
C PRO A 81 -5.13 -0.26 -15.41
N TYR A 82 -4.56 -0.23 -14.20
CA TYR A 82 -3.50 -1.14 -13.82
C TYR A 82 -4.07 -2.53 -13.52
N PRO A 83 -3.37 -3.60 -13.93
CA PRO A 83 -3.81 -4.95 -13.64
C PRO A 83 -3.84 -5.19 -12.12
N PRO A 84 -4.74 -6.07 -11.65
CA PRO A 84 -4.86 -6.38 -10.23
C PRO A 84 -3.52 -6.85 -9.64
N SER A 85 -3.23 -6.42 -8.41
CA SER A 85 -1.99 -6.79 -7.72
C SER A 85 -1.81 -8.32 -7.67
N PRO A 86 -0.59 -8.85 -7.92
CA PRO A 86 -0.32 -10.28 -7.79
C PRO A 86 -0.63 -10.75 -6.37
N THR A 87 -1.33 -11.86 -6.27
CA THR A 87 -2.17 -12.21 -5.12
C THR A 87 -1.44 -12.53 -3.82
N ASN A 88 -0.10 -12.60 -3.73
CA ASN A 88 0.50 -13.27 -2.55
C ASN A 88 1.90 -12.83 -2.08
N LEU A 89 2.53 -11.74 -2.53
CA LEU A 89 3.89 -11.41 -2.05
C LEU A 89 4.11 -9.89 -1.84
N TYR A 90 4.63 -9.54 -0.67
CA TYR A 90 5.15 -8.19 -0.32
C TYR A 90 6.56 -7.96 -0.89
N GLU A 91 7.22 -9.02 -1.32
CA GLU A 91 8.67 -9.07 -1.48
C GLU A 91 9.30 -8.28 -2.65
N PRO A 92 8.67 -7.96 -3.79
CA PRO A 92 9.41 -7.35 -4.90
C PRO A 92 9.88 -5.90 -4.68
N TRP A 93 9.63 -5.30 -3.51
CA TRP A 93 9.68 -3.84 -3.40
C TRP A 93 10.29 -3.26 -2.12
N LEU A 94 10.57 -4.12 -1.14
CA LEU A 94 11.32 -3.76 0.07
C LEU A 94 12.83 -4.02 -0.07
N SER A 95 13.27 -4.52 -1.23
CA SER A 95 14.66 -4.61 -1.65
C SER A 95 15.12 -3.35 -2.38
#